data_AF-A0A7W9YHG3-F1
#
_entry.id   AF-A0A7W9YHG3-F1
#
_cell.length_a   1.000
_cell.length_b   1.000
_cell.length_c   1.000
_cell.angle_alpha   90.00
_cell.angle_beta   90.00
_cell.angle_gamma   90.00
#
_symmetry.space_group_name_H-M   'P 1'
#
loop_
_entity.id
_entity.type
_entity.pdbx_description
1 polymer ?
#
loop_
_entity_poly.entity_id
_entity_poly.type
_entity_poly.pdbx_seq_one_letter_code
_entity_poly.pdbx_strand_id
1 'polypeptide(L)'
;MGNANDALYARHTNLVAELDTTEEIRTAFNAHPRHHFIPDLIWPTAMGPPVSRDANPDAWAETVYRDDAVTTQTEGTGSVNVPTSSSSAPQVMADMIRAAGVRPGMRVLEVGTGTGWNAAILAELVGTGGSVTTVEVDPGVADAARHRLAGTGVRVVTGTRPPGTGEFDAVLVTCAVTRIPDAWALSAAPGGVMVLPWAPAPHAETTPIAALSIDGHRWSGAFIREGSFMRCRDQPRRVGRFPGIQATPQASGVFPATSEELLESDLMTPLMLTLPGLRFGVGMRPFNGDPRTIVYVGAPDGSWAYVWPDATVTMGGPTPVAERLDAAYRQLTGSGARLEEFQLEAGTGAASYRVVLDGVGSWDYPVARFDQAE
;
A
#
# COMPACT_ATOMS: atom_id res chain seq x y z
N MET A 1 19.78 -36.46 -2.04
CA MET A 1 19.32 -35.16 -2.53
C MET A 1 17.85 -35.07 -2.16
N GLY A 2 17.51 -34.32 -1.11
CA GLY A 2 16.11 -33.98 -0.85
C GLY A 2 15.57 -33.24 -2.07
N ASN A 3 14.32 -33.50 -2.46
CA ASN A 3 13.73 -32.89 -3.64
C ASN A 3 13.80 -31.36 -3.50
N ALA A 4 14.22 -30.63 -4.53
CA ALA A 4 14.27 -29.16 -4.50
C ALA A 4 12.91 -28.56 -4.09
N ASN A 5 11.83 -29.29 -4.36
CA ASN A 5 10.49 -28.95 -3.89
C ASN A 5 10.35 -29.01 -2.36
N ASP A 6 10.92 -30.01 -1.69
CA ASP A 6 10.86 -30.17 -0.22
C ASP A 6 11.51 -28.96 0.49
N ALA A 7 12.58 -28.41 -0.08
CA ALA A 7 13.24 -27.22 0.43
C ALA A 7 12.35 -25.97 0.34
N LEU A 8 11.55 -25.84 -0.72
CA LEU A 8 10.59 -24.72 -0.86
C LEU A 8 9.44 -24.87 0.14
N TYR A 9 8.94 -26.08 0.37
CA TYR A 9 7.95 -26.33 1.42
C TYR A 9 8.49 -25.95 2.80
N ALA A 10 9.73 -26.33 3.13
CA ALA A 10 10.35 -25.95 4.40
C ALA A 10 10.44 -24.41 4.56
N ARG A 11 10.85 -23.70 3.50
CA ARG A 11 10.86 -22.22 3.49
C ARG A 11 9.46 -21.63 3.67
N HIS A 12 8.44 -22.24 3.06
CA HIS A 12 7.05 -21.82 3.24
C HIS A 12 6.59 -21.98 4.69
N THR A 13 6.84 -23.15 5.28
CA THR A 13 6.49 -23.41 6.68
C THR A 13 7.15 -22.41 7.62
N ASN A 14 8.43 -22.07 7.39
CA ASN A 14 9.12 -21.07 8.21
C ASN A 14 8.50 -19.67 8.05
N LEU A 15 8.29 -19.23 6.81
CA LEU A 15 7.64 -17.94 6.53
C LEU A 15 6.27 -17.84 7.22
N VAL A 16 5.45 -18.89 7.12
CA VAL A 16 4.11 -18.92 7.72
C VAL A 16 4.18 -18.99 9.24
N ALA A 17 5.17 -19.65 9.83
CA ALA A 17 5.36 -19.68 11.27
C ALA A 17 5.72 -18.31 11.87
N GLU A 18 6.42 -17.47 11.10
CA GLU A 18 6.85 -16.13 11.52
C GLU A 18 5.77 -15.05 11.44
N LEU A 19 4.65 -15.30 10.73
CA LEU A 19 3.57 -14.33 10.62
C LEU A 19 3.01 -13.97 12.00
N ASP A 20 2.84 -12.69 12.32
CA ASP A 20 2.08 -12.28 13.49
C ASP A 20 0.59 -12.24 13.12
N THR A 21 -0.14 -13.33 13.36
CA THR A 21 -1.56 -13.45 13.00
C THR A 21 -2.25 -14.59 13.77
N THR A 22 -3.57 -14.70 13.62
CA THR A 22 -4.36 -15.76 14.26
C THR A 22 -4.06 -17.13 13.66
N GLU A 23 -4.33 -18.20 14.41
CA GLU A 23 -4.07 -19.56 13.94
C GLU A 23 -4.90 -19.93 12.71
N GLU A 24 -6.12 -19.39 12.61
CA GLU A 24 -7.01 -19.61 11.45
C GLU A 24 -6.40 -19.00 10.19
N ILE A 25 -5.92 -17.75 10.26
CA ILE A 25 -5.26 -17.09 9.13
C ILE A 25 -3.96 -17.83 8.79
N ARG A 26 -3.15 -18.16 9.79
CA ARG A 26 -1.90 -18.91 9.60
C ARG A 26 -2.13 -20.26 8.90
N THR A 27 -3.17 -20.99 9.31
CA THR A 27 -3.56 -22.27 8.70
C THR A 27 -3.90 -22.08 7.22
N ALA A 28 -4.66 -21.04 6.88
CA ALA A 28 -5.00 -20.74 5.49
C ALA A 28 -3.77 -20.38 4.63
N PHE A 29 -2.81 -19.63 5.18
CA PHE A 29 -1.53 -19.41 4.52
C PHE A 29 -0.74 -20.72 4.32
N ASN A 30 -0.74 -21.61 5.31
CA ASN A 30 -0.04 -22.89 5.24
C ASN A 30 -0.61 -23.81 4.15
N ALA A 31 -1.93 -23.76 3.90
CA ALA A 31 -2.60 -24.54 2.86
C ALA A 31 -2.18 -24.16 1.43
N HIS A 32 -1.64 -22.95 1.23
CA HIS A 32 -1.29 -22.42 -0.09
C HIS A 32 0.19 -22.02 -0.18
N PRO A 33 1.08 -22.96 -0.52
CA PRO A 33 2.51 -22.68 -0.71
C PRO A 33 2.75 -21.53 -1.69
N ARG A 34 3.42 -20.45 -1.24
CA ARG A 34 3.58 -19.21 -2.01
C ARG A 34 4.22 -19.44 -3.38
N HIS A 35 5.21 -20.34 -3.45
CA HIS A 35 5.94 -20.66 -4.67
C HIS A 35 5.10 -21.31 -5.79
N HIS A 36 3.87 -21.79 -5.51
CA HIS A 36 2.94 -22.23 -6.56
C HIS A 36 2.29 -21.05 -7.29
N PHE A 37 2.27 -19.87 -6.65
CA PHE A 37 1.60 -18.70 -7.17
C PHE A 37 2.55 -17.72 -7.87
N ILE A 38 3.86 -17.82 -7.61
CA ILE A 38 4.88 -16.95 -8.20
C ILE A 38 5.34 -17.50 -9.56
N PRO A 39 5.41 -16.67 -10.62
CA PRO A 39 5.99 -17.06 -11.90
C PRO A 39 7.49 -17.31 -11.82
N ASP A 40 8.04 -18.03 -12.80
CA ASP A 40 9.46 -18.35 -12.81
C ASP A 40 10.37 -17.12 -13.00
N LEU A 41 9.87 -16.05 -13.62
CA LEU A 41 10.60 -14.79 -13.79
C LEU A 41 10.06 -13.72 -12.83
N ILE A 42 10.94 -13.16 -12.00
CA ILE A 42 10.61 -12.12 -11.00
C ILE A 42 11.60 -10.96 -11.05
N TRP A 43 11.24 -9.82 -10.47
CA TRP A 43 12.09 -8.63 -10.39
C TRP A 43 12.35 -8.25 -8.94
N PRO A 44 13.49 -8.67 -8.34
CA PRO A 44 13.76 -8.36 -6.94
C PRO A 44 13.99 -6.87 -6.65
N THR A 45 14.37 -6.08 -7.66
CA THR A 45 14.60 -4.64 -7.51
C THR A 45 14.19 -3.86 -8.76
N ALA A 46 13.87 -2.58 -8.60
CA ALA A 46 13.53 -1.70 -9.72
C ALA A 46 14.71 -1.46 -10.68
N MET A 47 15.96 -1.60 -10.22
CA MET A 47 17.16 -1.26 -10.99
C MET A 47 17.98 -2.47 -11.44
N GLY A 48 17.62 -3.67 -10.97
CA GLY A 48 18.36 -4.90 -11.23
C GLY A 48 17.78 -5.74 -12.39
N PRO A 49 18.55 -6.73 -12.87
CA PRO A 49 18.03 -7.69 -13.82
C PRO A 49 16.94 -8.57 -13.17
N PRO A 50 16.03 -9.13 -13.97
CA PRO A 50 15.10 -10.14 -13.46
C PRO A 50 15.85 -11.41 -13.04
N VAL A 51 15.25 -12.14 -12.11
CA VAL A 51 15.72 -13.45 -11.64
C VAL A 51 14.79 -14.52 -12.20
N SER A 52 15.38 -15.53 -12.84
CA SER A 52 14.68 -16.71 -13.33
C SER A 52 14.88 -17.88 -12.37
N ARG A 53 13.81 -18.61 -12.05
CA ARG A 53 13.82 -19.82 -11.22
C ARG A 53 14.72 -20.91 -11.79
N ASP A 54 14.73 -21.10 -13.10
CA ASP A 54 15.55 -22.12 -13.76
C ASP A 54 17.04 -21.74 -13.77
N ALA A 55 17.34 -20.47 -14.00
CA ALA A 55 18.72 -19.99 -14.09
C ALA A 55 19.37 -19.80 -12.71
N ASN A 56 18.59 -19.39 -11.70
CA ASN A 56 19.08 -19.14 -10.35
C ASN A 56 17.99 -19.48 -9.30
N PRO A 57 17.76 -20.78 -9.03
CA PRO A 57 16.69 -21.23 -8.14
C PRO A 57 16.84 -20.73 -6.71
N ASP A 58 18.08 -20.59 -6.22
CA ASP A 58 18.35 -20.13 -4.86
C ASP A 58 18.00 -18.64 -4.68
N ALA A 59 18.42 -17.77 -5.61
CA ALA A 59 18.06 -16.35 -5.56
C ALA A 59 16.56 -16.12 -5.77
N TRP A 60 15.92 -16.93 -6.62
CA TRP A 60 14.47 -16.92 -6.80
C TRP A 60 13.78 -17.30 -5.48
N ALA A 61 14.16 -18.41 -4.86
CA ALA A 61 13.58 -18.88 -3.61
C ALA A 61 13.83 -17.92 -2.44
N GLU A 62 15.01 -17.31 -2.37
CA GLU A 62 15.30 -16.28 -1.37
C GLU A 62 14.37 -15.08 -1.51
N THR A 63 14.13 -14.61 -2.73
CA THR A 63 13.21 -13.49 -2.98
C THR A 63 11.77 -13.87 -2.63
N VAL A 64 11.32 -15.08 -3.00
CA VAL A 64 9.95 -15.55 -2.78
C VAL A 64 9.60 -15.71 -1.30
N TYR A 65 10.56 -16.05 -0.46
CA TYR A 65 10.33 -16.37 0.95
C TYR A 65 10.76 -15.28 1.93
N ARG A 66 11.06 -14.08 1.46
CA ARG A 66 11.11 -12.89 2.30
C ARG A 66 9.69 -12.43 2.63
N ASP A 67 9.51 -11.83 3.80
CA ASP A 67 8.31 -11.06 4.13
C ASP A 67 8.33 -9.69 3.41
N ASP A 68 8.35 -9.76 2.08
CA ASP A 68 8.36 -8.61 1.18
C ASP A 68 7.52 -8.94 -0.06
N ALA A 69 7.14 -7.90 -0.80
CA ALA A 69 6.45 -8.05 -2.07
C ALA A 69 7.41 -8.62 -3.13
N VAL A 70 6.91 -9.53 -3.95
CA VAL A 70 7.63 -10.08 -5.11
C VAL A 70 7.04 -9.47 -6.36
N THR A 71 7.79 -8.61 -7.05
CA THR A 71 7.36 -8.08 -8.35
C THR A 71 7.36 -9.18 -9.40
N THR A 72 6.20 -9.38 -10.04
CA THR A 72 5.92 -10.46 -11.00
C THR A 72 5.66 -9.96 -12.42
N GLN A 73 5.44 -8.65 -12.59
CA GLN A 73 5.30 -7.99 -13.87
C GLN A 73 5.80 -6.56 -13.78
N THR A 74 6.46 -6.08 -14.83
CA THR A 74 7.00 -4.72 -14.92
C THR A 74 6.78 -4.15 -16.31
N GLU A 75 6.63 -2.84 -16.39
CA GLU A 75 6.75 -2.05 -17.62
C GLU A 75 8.07 -1.24 -17.60
N GLY A 76 8.65 -0.97 -18.77
CA GLY A 76 9.88 -0.19 -18.90
C GLY A 76 10.70 -0.52 -20.14
N THR A 77 11.59 0.38 -20.54
CA THR A 77 12.41 0.28 -21.77
C THR A 77 13.88 -0.09 -21.54
N GLY A 78 14.27 -0.48 -20.32
CA GLY A 78 15.56 -1.13 -20.07
C GLY A 78 16.30 -0.72 -18.79
N SER A 79 16.20 0.53 -18.33
CA SER A 79 17.02 1.01 -17.18
C SER A 79 16.33 0.88 -15.83
N VAL A 80 15.00 1.05 -15.79
CA VAL A 80 14.19 1.03 -14.57
C VAL A 80 12.98 0.15 -14.85
N ASN A 81 12.77 -0.85 -14.01
CA ASN A 81 11.56 -1.67 -14.01
C ASN A 81 10.50 -0.96 -13.20
N VAL A 82 9.37 -0.61 -13.82
CA VAL A 82 8.20 -0.06 -13.14
C VAL A 82 7.24 -1.21 -12.84
N PRO A 83 7.07 -1.62 -11.57
CA PRO A 83 6.18 -2.73 -11.23
C PRO A 83 4.73 -2.46 -11.66
N THR A 84 4.11 -3.43 -12.30
CA THR A 84 2.68 -3.41 -12.69
C THR A 84 1.87 -4.57 -12.10
N SER A 85 2.55 -5.57 -11.53
CA SER A 85 1.94 -6.64 -10.73
C SER A 85 2.97 -7.21 -9.75
N SER A 86 2.48 -7.69 -8.60
CA SER A 86 3.29 -8.31 -7.55
C SER A 86 2.45 -9.30 -6.74
N SER A 87 3.14 -10.22 -6.07
CA SER A 87 2.59 -10.90 -4.90
C SER A 87 2.96 -10.08 -3.66
N SER A 88 1.99 -9.51 -2.98
CA SER A 88 2.21 -8.65 -1.80
C SER A 88 2.93 -9.38 -0.67
N ALA A 89 3.53 -8.60 0.24
CA ALA A 89 4.18 -9.12 1.44
C ALA A 89 3.20 -9.98 2.28
N PRO A 90 3.61 -11.19 2.71
CA PRO A 90 2.79 -12.10 3.51
C PRO A 90 2.18 -11.46 4.76
N GLN A 91 2.96 -10.73 5.57
CA GLN A 91 2.46 -10.10 6.80
C GLN A 91 1.43 -9.01 6.50
N VAL A 92 1.64 -8.22 5.44
CA VAL A 92 0.66 -7.19 5.02
C VAL A 92 -0.68 -7.84 4.64
N MET A 93 -0.65 -8.95 3.91
CA MET A 93 -1.88 -9.69 3.57
C MET A 93 -2.55 -10.28 4.79
N ALA A 94 -1.79 -10.86 5.73
CA ALA A 94 -2.33 -11.38 6.98
C ALA A 94 -3.03 -10.28 7.80
N ASP A 95 -2.44 -9.08 7.89
CA ASP A 95 -3.03 -7.93 8.58
C ASP A 95 -4.29 -7.43 7.89
N MET A 96 -4.29 -7.33 6.55
CA MET A 96 -5.47 -6.92 5.79
C MET A 96 -6.64 -7.92 5.93
N ILE A 97 -6.35 -9.22 5.87
CA ILE A 97 -7.34 -10.28 6.10
C ILE A 97 -7.92 -10.19 7.52
N ARG A 98 -7.04 -10.00 8.52
CA ARG A 98 -7.46 -9.86 9.92
C ARG A 98 -8.35 -8.64 10.12
N ALA A 99 -7.97 -7.50 9.55
CA ALA A 99 -8.73 -6.26 9.63
C ALA A 99 -10.08 -6.34 8.89
N ALA A 100 -10.14 -7.09 7.79
CA ALA A 100 -11.39 -7.37 7.08
C ALA A 100 -12.33 -8.30 7.87
N GLY A 101 -11.82 -8.99 8.90
CA GLY A 101 -12.61 -9.87 9.75
C GLY A 101 -13.17 -11.08 8.98
N VAL A 102 -12.44 -11.58 7.98
CA VAL A 102 -12.86 -12.70 7.12
C VAL A 102 -13.15 -13.94 7.96
N ARG A 103 -14.32 -14.54 7.75
CA ARG A 103 -14.81 -15.72 8.49
C ARG A 103 -15.42 -16.76 7.54
N PRO A 104 -15.53 -18.03 8.00
CA PRO A 104 -16.26 -19.06 7.28
C PRO A 104 -17.68 -18.61 6.89
N GLY A 105 -18.08 -18.93 5.66
CA GLY A 105 -19.40 -18.58 5.12
C GLY A 105 -19.51 -17.20 4.45
N MET A 106 -18.48 -16.35 4.57
CA MET A 106 -18.52 -15.01 3.98
C MET A 106 -18.38 -15.02 2.45
N ARG A 107 -18.99 -14.02 1.82
CA ARG A 107 -18.76 -13.63 0.42
C ARG A 107 -17.73 -12.52 0.40
N VAL A 108 -16.56 -12.79 -0.16
CA VAL A 108 -15.44 -11.85 -0.19
C VAL A 108 -15.15 -11.40 -1.61
N LEU A 109 -14.97 -10.09 -1.77
CA LEU A 109 -14.46 -9.49 -2.99
C LEU A 109 -12.99 -9.11 -2.80
N GLU A 110 -12.14 -9.47 -3.76
CA GLU A 110 -10.80 -8.93 -3.91
C GLU A 110 -10.71 -8.07 -5.17
N VAL A 111 -10.08 -6.89 -5.07
CA VAL A 111 -9.77 -6.02 -6.21
C VAL A 111 -8.26 -5.94 -6.38
N GLY A 112 -7.75 -6.56 -7.44
CA GLY A 112 -6.33 -6.74 -7.73
C GLY A 112 -5.87 -8.19 -7.54
N THR A 113 -6.31 -9.09 -8.43
CA THR A 113 -5.98 -10.53 -8.31
C THR A 113 -4.47 -10.80 -8.32
N GLY A 114 -3.72 -10.13 -9.21
CA GLY A 114 -2.29 -10.36 -9.36
C GLY A 114 -1.96 -11.84 -9.59
N THR A 115 -1.17 -12.42 -8.69
CA THR A 115 -0.80 -13.86 -8.76
C THR A 115 -1.93 -14.83 -8.41
N GLY A 116 -2.99 -14.35 -7.74
CA GLY A 116 -4.07 -15.17 -7.19
C GLY A 116 -3.78 -15.79 -5.81
N TRP A 117 -2.61 -15.55 -5.22
CA TRP A 117 -2.24 -16.18 -3.94
C TRP A 117 -3.17 -15.78 -2.79
N ASN A 118 -3.43 -14.47 -2.64
CA ASN A 118 -4.31 -13.97 -1.60
C ASN A 118 -5.76 -14.45 -1.80
N ALA A 119 -6.25 -14.50 -3.05
CA ALA A 119 -7.56 -15.09 -3.34
C ALA A 119 -7.69 -16.57 -2.92
N ALA A 120 -6.63 -17.37 -3.09
CA ALA A 120 -6.62 -18.76 -2.63
C ALA A 120 -6.72 -18.85 -1.10
N ILE A 121 -5.94 -18.03 -0.38
CA ILE A 121 -5.98 -17.93 1.09
C ILE A 121 -7.38 -17.51 1.57
N LEU A 122 -7.98 -16.51 0.91
CA LEU A 122 -9.36 -16.10 1.21
C LEU A 122 -10.35 -17.24 0.99
N ALA A 123 -10.19 -18.05 -0.06
CA ALA A 123 -11.07 -19.18 -0.36
C ALA A 123 -11.00 -20.26 0.72
N GLU A 124 -9.80 -20.55 1.23
CA GLU A 124 -9.61 -21.46 2.36
C GLU A 124 -10.32 -20.93 3.62
N LEU A 125 -10.20 -19.63 3.92
CA LEU A 125 -10.80 -19.01 5.11
C LEU A 125 -12.33 -18.99 5.09
N VAL A 126 -12.94 -18.65 3.94
CA VAL A 126 -14.40 -18.63 3.83
C VAL A 126 -14.98 -20.03 3.73
N GLY A 127 -14.19 -21.01 3.30
CA GLY A 127 -14.58 -22.40 3.16
C GLY A 127 -15.73 -22.62 2.16
N THR A 128 -16.26 -23.84 2.15
CA THR A 128 -17.28 -24.28 1.18
C THR A 128 -18.65 -23.60 1.34
N GLY A 129 -18.91 -22.98 2.49
CA GLY A 129 -20.11 -22.20 2.75
C GLY A 129 -20.03 -20.74 2.27
N GLY A 130 -18.84 -20.27 1.92
CA GLY A 130 -18.58 -18.92 1.44
C GLY A 130 -18.20 -18.88 -0.04
N SER A 131 -17.78 -17.71 -0.52
CA SER A 131 -17.27 -17.57 -1.88
C SER A 131 -16.29 -16.40 -2.00
N VAL A 132 -15.34 -16.54 -2.92
CA VAL A 132 -14.37 -15.48 -3.25
C VAL A 132 -14.52 -15.10 -4.71
N THR A 133 -14.70 -13.81 -4.95
CA THR A 133 -14.60 -13.22 -6.28
C THR A 133 -13.42 -12.25 -6.30
N THR A 134 -12.57 -12.34 -7.32
CA THR A 134 -11.41 -11.47 -7.48
C THR A 134 -11.43 -10.80 -8.86
N VAL A 135 -11.04 -9.52 -8.91
CA VAL A 135 -11.08 -8.68 -10.10
C VAL A 135 -9.66 -8.29 -10.52
N GLU A 136 -9.33 -8.51 -11.79
CA GLU A 136 -8.03 -8.15 -12.38
C GLU A 136 -8.23 -7.37 -13.67
N VAL A 137 -7.56 -6.23 -13.79
CA VAL A 137 -7.66 -5.34 -14.95
C VAL A 137 -6.87 -5.85 -16.15
N ASP A 138 -5.76 -6.55 -15.91
CA ASP A 138 -4.90 -7.09 -16.95
C ASP A 138 -5.36 -8.48 -17.41
N PRO A 139 -5.79 -8.65 -18.68
CA PRO A 139 -6.27 -9.95 -19.15
C PRO A 139 -5.24 -11.07 -19.03
N GLY A 140 -3.95 -10.77 -19.28
CA GLY A 140 -2.88 -11.77 -19.22
C GLY A 140 -2.58 -12.21 -17.79
N VAL A 141 -2.57 -11.27 -16.84
CA VAL A 141 -2.44 -11.58 -15.40
C VAL A 141 -3.67 -12.37 -14.93
N ALA A 142 -4.88 -11.98 -15.34
CA ALA A 142 -6.11 -12.66 -14.99
C ALA A 142 -6.13 -14.12 -15.47
N ASP A 143 -5.70 -14.37 -16.71
CA ASP A 143 -5.62 -15.74 -17.27
C ASP A 143 -4.58 -16.59 -16.55
N ALA A 144 -3.42 -16.02 -16.22
CA ALA A 144 -2.42 -16.72 -15.43
C ALA A 144 -2.93 -17.04 -14.01
N ALA A 145 -3.66 -16.11 -13.38
CA ALA A 145 -4.29 -16.33 -12.08
C ALA A 145 -5.36 -17.43 -12.15
N ARG A 146 -6.21 -17.46 -13.18
CA ARG A 146 -7.22 -18.53 -13.39
C ARG A 146 -6.58 -19.91 -13.43
N HIS A 147 -5.44 -20.04 -14.10
CA HIS A 147 -4.72 -21.31 -14.15
C HIS A 147 -4.24 -21.75 -12.77
N ARG A 148 -3.63 -20.84 -11.99
CA ARG A 148 -3.12 -21.12 -10.64
C ARG A 148 -4.23 -21.36 -9.62
N LEU A 149 -5.39 -20.75 -9.82
CA LEU A 149 -6.57 -20.86 -8.96
C LEU A 149 -7.49 -22.03 -9.33
N ALA A 150 -7.13 -22.83 -10.35
CA ALA A 150 -7.94 -23.97 -10.76
C ALA A 150 -8.17 -24.93 -9.57
N GLY A 151 -9.43 -25.26 -9.30
CA GLY A 151 -9.83 -26.14 -8.19
C GLY A 151 -10.04 -25.45 -6.84
N THR A 152 -9.69 -24.17 -6.68
CA THR A 152 -9.92 -23.41 -5.42
C THR A 152 -11.36 -22.91 -5.26
N GLY A 153 -12.15 -22.89 -6.34
CA GLY A 153 -13.50 -22.32 -6.35
C GLY A 153 -13.55 -20.78 -6.48
N VAL A 154 -12.40 -20.11 -6.53
CA VAL A 154 -12.31 -18.66 -6.73
C VAL A 154 -12.84 -18.25 -8.11
N ARG A 155 -13.72 -17.25 -8.15
CA ARG A 155 -14.20 -16.63 -9.39
C ARG A 155 -13.30 -15.46 -9.80
N VAL A 156 -12.56 -15.60 -10.91
CA VAL A 156 -11.71 -14.53 -11.46
C VAL A 156 -12.43 -13.75 -12.55
N VAL A 157 -12.66 -12.45 -12.33
CA VAL A 157 -13.29 -11.53 -13.27
C VAL A 157 -12.22 -10.63 -13.89
N THR A 158 -12.16 -10.57 -15.22
CA THR A 158 -11.31 -9.61 -15.92
C THR A 158 -12.05 -8.29 -16.09
N GLY A 159 -11.50 -7.20 -15.57
CA GLY A 159 -12.08 -5.86 -15.65
C GLY A 159 -11.66 -4.94 -14.51
N THR A 160 -12.32 -3.78 -14.41
CA THR A 160 -12.04 -2.76 -13.38
C THR A 160 -13.17 -2.58 -12.38
N ARG A 161 -14.32 -3.24 -12.61
CA ARG A 161 -15.53 -3.09 -11.79
C ARG A 161 -15.81 -4.40 -11.06
N PRO A 162 -16.09 -4.32 -9.75
CA PRO A 162 -16.67 -5.45 -9.02
C PRO A 162 -17.96 -5.94 -9.68
N PRO A 163 -18.21 -7.25 -9.69
CA PRO A 163 -19.54 -7.77 -10.00
C PRO A 163 -20.45 -7.58 -8.79
N GLY A 164 -21.70 -7.14 -9.03
CA GLY A 164 -22.71 -7.05 -7.97
C GLY A 164 -22.63 -5.79 -7.10
N THR A 165 -23.71 -5.55 -6.35
CA THR A 165 -23.90 -4.40 -5.45
C THR A 165 -24.53 -4.90 -4.17
N GLY A 166 -23.94 -4.58 -3.00
CA GLY A 166 -24.45 -5.04 -1.70
C GLY A 166 -24.28 -6.54 -1.45
N GLU A 167 -23.33 -7.18 -2.12
CA GLU A 167 -23.19 -8.64 -2.16
C GLU A 167 -22.03 -9.19 -1.32
N PHE A 168 -21.08 -8.37 -0.87
CA PHE A 168 -19.87 -8.87 -0.21
C PHE A 168 -19.81 -8.48 1.26
N ASP A 169 -19.56 -9.47 2.12
CA ASP A 169 -19.40 -9.24 3.56
C ASP A 169 -18.05 -8.57 3.87
N ALA A 170 -17.05 -8.77 3.00
CA ALA A 170 -15.77 -8.07 3.02
C ALA A 170 -15.25 -7.75 1.62
N VAL A 171 -14.59 -6.60 1.48
CA VAL A 171 -13.95 -6.12 0.25
C VAL A 171 -12.48 -5.82 0.55
N LEU A 172 -11.55 -6.53 -0.09
CA LEU A 172 -10.12 -6.29 0.03
C LEU A 172 -9.59 -5.70 -1.28
N VAL A 173 -8.98 -4.53 -1.21
CA VAL A 173 -8.36 -3.87 -2.36
C VAL A 173 -6.85 -3.98 -2.23
N THR A 174 -6.17 -4.60 -3.18
CA THR A 174 -4.72 -4.87 -3.15
C THR A 174 -3.94 -3.96 -4.10
N CYS A 175 -4.48 -2.77 -4.37
CA CYS A 175 -3.82 -1.67 -5.06
C CYS A 175 -4.18 -0.33 -4.40
N ALA A 176 -3.27 0.63 -4.43
CA ALA A 176 -3.50 1.93 -3.82
C ALA A 176 -4.32 2.85 -4.72
N VAL A 177 -5.23 3.59 -4.11
CA VAL A 177 -6.04 4.62 -4.78
C VAL A 177 -5.93 5.95 -4.07
N THR A 178 -5.98 7.04 -4.84
CA THR A 178 -6.20 8.37 -4.26
C THR A 178 -7.68 8.67 -4.12
N ARG A 179 -8.49 8.25 -5.10
CA ARG A 179 -9.94 8.31 -5.10
C ARG A 179 -10.49 6.89 -4.95
N ILE A 180 -11.18 6.64 -3.85
CA ILE A 180 -11.92 5.40 -3.60
C ILE A 180 -13.11 5.35 -4.58
N PRO A 181 -13.17 4.37 -5.51
CA PRO A 181 -14.33 4.22 -6.40
C PRO A 181 -15.58 3.83 -5.62
N ASP A 182 -16.68 4.55 -5.84
CA ASP A 182 -17.98 4.26 -5.20
C ASP A 182 -18.43 2.81 -5.41
N ALA A 183 -18.13 2.24 -6.58
CA ALA A 183 -18.48 0.86 -6.90
C ALA A 183 -17.84 -0.17 -5.95
N TRP A 184 -16.70 0.14 -5.34
CA TRP A 184 -16.06 -0.76 -4.37
C TRP A 184 -16.81 -0.71 -3.04
N ALA A 185 -17.07 0.49 -2.52
CA ALA A 185 -17.85 0.65 -1.30
C ALA A 185 -19.27 0.09 -1.45
N LEU A 186 -19.94 0.37 -2.58
CA LEU A 186 -21.29 -0.11 -2.88
C LEU A 186 -21.37 -1.62 -3.16
N SER A 187 -20.25 -2.29 -3.41
CA SER A 187 -20.22 -3.75 -3.54
C SER A 187 -20.38 -4.45 -2.18
N ALA A 188 -19.98 -3.78 -1.08
CA ALA A 188 -20.12 -4.32 0.26
C ALA A 188 -21.60 -4.37 0.69
N ALA A 189 -21.97 -5.45 1.35
CA ALA A 189 -23.24 -5.59 2.04
C ALA A 189 -23.33 -4.58 3.20
N PRO A 190 -24.54 -4.23 3.68
CA PRO A 190 -24.70 -3.37 4.85
C PRO A 190 -23.93 -3.91 6.07
N GLY A 191 -23.06 -3.08 6.66
CA GLY A 191 -22.18 -3.48 7.77
C GLY A 191 -20.94 -4.27 7.34
N GLY A 192 -20.71 -4.43 6.03
CA GLY A 192 -19.48 -5.03 5.50
C GLY A 192 -18.26 -4.14 5.71
N VAL A 193 -17.07 -4.74 5.62
CA VAL A 193 -15.79 -4.04 5.80
C VAL A 193 -15.06 -3.94 4.48
N MET A 194 -14.53 -2.76 4.16
CA MET A 194 -13.61 -2.55 3.05
C MET A 194 -12.22 -2.23 3.57
N VAL A 195 -11.23 -3.05 3.22
CA VAL A 195 -9.82 -2.81 3.55
C VAL A 195 -9.08 -2.39 2.29
N LEU A 196 -8.45 -1.21 2.31
CA LEU A 196 -7.72 -0.70 1.15
C LEU A 196 -6.49 0.15 1.52
N PRO A 197 -5.43 0.13 0.69
CA PRO A 197 -4.39 1.14 0.70
C PRO A 197 -4.92 2.45 0.11
N TRP A 198 -4.82 3.54 0.87
CA TRP A 198 -5.21 4.87 0.43
C TRP A 198 -3.99 5.78 0.28
N ALA A 199 -3.93 6.51 -0.84
CA ALA A 199 -2.89 7.48 -1.13
C ALA A 199 -3.47 8.90 -1.03
N PRO A 200 -3.14 9.71 0.00
CA PRO A 200 -3.81 10.99 0.25
C PRO A 200 -3.66 12.02 -0.87
N ALA A 201 -2.68 11.83 -1.76
CA ALA A 201 -2.49 12.64 -2.96
C ALA A 201 -1.88 11.83 -4.10
N PRO A 202 -2.05 12.25 -5.37
CA PRO A 202 -1.49 11.53 -6.53
C PRO A 202 0.04 11.40 -6.53
N HIS A 203 0.74 12.26 -5.80
CA HIS A 203 2.20 12.27 -5.70
C HIS A 203 2.72 11.54 -4.44
N ALA A 204 1.83 11.17 -3.51
CA ALA A 204 2.20 10.50 -2.27
C ALA A 204 3.01 9.22 -2.58
N GLU A 205 3.97 8.90 -1.73
CA GLU A 205 4.77 7.68 -1.82
C GLU A 205 4.16 6.59 -0.94
N THR A 206 3.82 6.97 0.29
CA THR A 206 3.12 6.15 1.28
C THR A 206 1.69 5.85 0.88
N THR A 207 1.21 4.71 1.35
CA THR A 207 -0.14 4.19 1.11
C THR A 207 -0.66 3.53 2.37
N PRO A 208 -0.97 4.30 3.42
CA PRO A 208 -1.52 3.72 4.64
C PRO A 208 -2.78 2.93 4.31
N ILE A 209 -2.93 1.79 4.98
CA ILE A 209 -4.03 0.88 4.76
C ILE A 209 -5.12 1.22 5.77
N ALA A 210 -6.34 1.45 5.29
CA ALA A 210 -7.51 1.69 6.11
C ALA A 210 -8.47 0.51 6.07
N ALA A 211 -9.10 0.21 7.21
CA ALA A 211 -10.20 -0.74 7.32
C ALA A 211 -11.48 0.05 7.63
N LEU A 212 -12.38 0.09 6.66
CA LEU A 212 -13.55 0.96 6.65
C LEU A 212 -14.83 0.14 6.80
N SER A 213 -15.62 0.44 7.82
CA SER A 213 -16.97 -0.07 7.96
C SER A 213 -17.89 0.65 6.98
N ILE A 214 -18.70 -0.09 6.23
CA ILE A 214 -19.62 0.45 5.23
C ILE A 214 -21.04 0.52 5.81
N ASP A 215 -21.59 1.73 5.88
CA ASP A 215 -22.98 2.01 6.27
C ASP A 215 -23.70 2.74 5.13
N GLY A 216 -24.26 1.95 4.22
CA GLY A 216 -24.93 2.42 3.01
C GLY A 216 -23.99 3.24 2.12
N HIS A 217 -24.19 4.56 2.11
CA HIS A 217 -23.40 5.49 1.31
C HIS A 217 -22.27 6.18 2.08
N ARG A 218 -22.06 5.80 3.34
CA ARG A 218 -21.01 6.35 4.20
C ARG A 218 -20.06 5.25 4.61
N TRP A 219 -18.82 5.62 4.87
CA TRP A 219 -17.82 4.70 5.39
C TRP A 219 -16.82 5.42 6.26
N SER A 220 -16.39 4.73 7.30
CA SER A 220 -15.37 5.21 8.22
C SER A 220 -14.62 4.08 8.87
N GLY A 221 -13.39 4.35 9.29
CA GLY A 221 -12.62 3.41 10.11
C GLY A 221 -11.15 3.75 10.21
N ALA A 222 -10.43 2.93 10.96
CA ALA A 222 -9.05 3.20 11.34
C ALA A 222 -8.08 2.88 10.20
N PHE A 223 -6.94 3.57 10.20
CA PHE A 223 -5.75 3.03 9.57
C PHE A 223 -5.23 1.84 10.38
N ILE A 224 -4.70 0.82 9.72
CA ILE A 224 -4.26 -0.42 10.38
C ILE A 224 -2.75 -0.62 10.33
N ARG A 225 -2.06 0.02 9.37
CA ARG A 225 -0.61 0.04 9.20
C ARG A 225 -0.19 0.90 8.01
N GLU A 226 1.09 1.20 7.92
CA GLU A 226 1.70 1.68 6.68
C GLU A 226 1.78 0.56 5.63
N GLY A 227 1.73 0.95 4.35
CA GLY A 227 1.89 0.05 3.21
C GLY A 227 2.70 0.69 2.08
N SER A 228 2.97 -0.06 1.02
CA SER A 228 3.66 0.47 -0.16
C SER A 228 3.12 -0.18 -1.42
N PHE A 229 1.83 0.04 -1.65
CA PHE A 229 1.10 -0.59 -2.74
C PHE A 229 1.31 0.16 -4.06
N MET A 230 1.44 -0.62 -5.14
CA MET A 230 1.32 -0.10 -6.51
C MET A 230 -0.01 0.63 -6.66
N ARG A 231 -0.01 1.70 -7.46
CA ARG A 231 -1.24 2.44 -7.75
C ARG A 231 -2.16 1.61 -8.65
N CYS A 232 -3.47 1.76 -8.44
CA CYS A 232 -4.45 1.28 -9.40
C CYS A 232 -4.18 1.91 -10.78
N ARG A 233 -4.32 1.12 -11.86
CA ARG A 233 -3.90 1.54 -13.21
C ARG A 233 -4.64 2.77 -13.72
N ASP A 234 -5.88 2.99 -13.28
CA ASP A 234 -6.69 4.16 -13.63
C ASP A 234 -6.39 5.41 -12.78
N GLN A 235 -5.49 5.28 -11.80
CA GLN A 235 -5.07 6.35 -10.90
C GLN A 235 -3.53 6.37 -10.75
N PRO A 236 -2.79 6.54 -11.86
CA PRO A 236 -1.33 6.45 -11.85
C PRO A 236 -0.72 7.51 -10.93
N ARG A 237 0.41 7.16 -10.30
CA ARG A 237 1.18 8.09 -9.48
C ARG A 237 1.68 9.23 -10.37
N ARG A 238 1.44 10.48 -9.96
CA ARG A 238 1.97 11.66 -10.65
C ARG A 238 3.34 12.02 -10.06
N VAL A 239 4.40 11.70 -10.79
CA VAL A 239 5.78 12.07 -10.40
C VAL A 239 6.10 13.46 -10.95
N GLY A 240 5.85 14.49 -10.14
CA GLY A 240 6.28 15.86 -10.46
C GLY A 240 7.72 16.14 -10.02
N ARG A 241 8.40 17.09 -10.68
CA ARG A 241 9.69 17.63 -10.22
C ARG A 241 9.50 18.27 -8.84
N PHE A 242 10.31 17.86 -7.87
CA PHE A 242 10.28 18.49 -6.55
C PHE A 242 10.81 19.94 -6.63
N PRO A 243 10.10 20.96 -6.10
CA PRO A 243 10.48 22.37 -6.28
C PRO A 243 11.86 22.71 -5.74
N GLY A 244 12.30 22.07 -4.66
CA GLY A 244 13.62 22.30 -4.06
C GLY A 244 14.79 21.67 -4.82
N ILE A 245 14.58 20.98 -5.95
CA ILE A 245 15.68 20.43 -6.74
C ILE A 245 16.44 21.60 -7.39
N GLN A 246 17.72 21.74 -7.03
CA GLN A 246 18.63 22.81 -7.49
C GLN A 246 18.17 24.24 -7.11
N ALA A 247 17.23 24.37 -6.18
CA ALA A 247 16.84 25.67 -5.65
C ALA A 247 17.84 26.15 -4.60
N THR A 248 18.16 27.44 -4.61
CA THR A 248 18.89 28.08 -3.51
C THR A 248 17.92 28.29 -2.34
N PRO A 249 18.26 27.85 -1.11
CA PRO A 249 17.45 28.14 0.07
C PRO A 249 17.22 29.65 0.23
N GLN A 250 15.98 30.05 0.51
CA GLN A 250 15.63 31.43 0.85
C GLN A 250 15.72 31.67 2.36
N ALA A 251 15.55 30.61 3.15
CA ALA A 251 15.70 30.63 4.60
C ALA A 251 16.22 29.28 5.12
N SER A 252 16.73 29.30 6.35
CA SER A 252 17.14 28.12 7.10
C SER A 252 16.71 28.22 8.56
N GLY A 253 16.51 27.08 9.21
CA GLY A 253 16.18 26.98 10.63
C GLY A 253 16.64 25.65 11.20
N VAL A 254 16.12 25.29 12.38
CA VAL A 254 16.37 24.03 13.06
C VAL A 254 15.04 23.30 13.24
N PHE A 255 14.99 22.03 12.82
CA PHE A 255 13.85 21.14 13.05
C PHE A 255 14.06 20.37 14.37
N PRO A 256 13.00 19.93 15.08
CA PRO A 256 13.16 19.22 16.36
C PRO A 256 13.79 17.82 16.28
N ALA A 257 14.04 17.30 15.07
CA ALA A 257 14.66 16.02 14.81
C ALA A 257 15.58 16.08 13.58
N THR A 258 16.50 15.15 13.47
CA THR A 258 17.26 14.92 12.23
C THR A 258 16.39 14.22 11.18
N SER A 259 16.84 14.20 9.93
CA SER A 259 16.17 13.41 8.88
C SER A 259 16.16 11.91 9.19
N GLU A 260 17.20 11.40 9.83
CA GLU A 260 17.33 9.98 10.20
C GLU A 260 16.37 9.63 11.35
N GLU A 261 16.35 10.41 12.43
CA GLU A 261 15.39 10.26 13.53
C GLU A 261 13.94 10.35 13.05
N LEU A 262 13.64 11.25 12.11
CA LEU A 262 12.31 11.37 11.54
C LEU A 262 11.91 10.14 10.72
N LEU A 263 12.84 9.50 10.01
CA LEU A 263 12.57 8.29 9.21
C LEU A 263 12.48 7.02 10.06
N GLU A 264 13.23 6.97 11.15
CA GLU A 264 13.14 5.92 12.15
C GLU A 264 11.92 6.09 13.06
N SER A 265 11.30 7.28 13.06
CA SER A 265 10.02 7.51 13.71
C SER A 265 8.85 6.97 12.89
N ASP A 266 7.86 6.39 13.57
CA ASP A 266 6.57 6.01 12.94
C ASP A 266 5.69 7.23 12.58
N LEU A 267 6.27 8.45 12.52
CA LEU A 267 5.55 9.70 12.36
C LEU A 267 5.44 10.17 10.91
N MET A 268 6.17 9.60 9.95
CA MET A 268 6.13 10.05 8.54
C MET A 268 4.70 10.07 7.97
N THR A 269 3.94 9.00 8.20
CA THR A 269 2.56 8.90 7.74
C THR A 269 1.60 9.75 8.57
N PRO A 270 1.63 9.72 9.92
CA PRO A 270 0.89 10.69 10.75
C PRO A 270 1.13 12.16 10.36
N LEU A 271 2.37 12.55 10.08
CA LEU A 271 2.69 13.91 9.61
C LEU A 271 2.04 14.20 8.27
N MET A 272 2.14 13.28 7.31
CA MET A 272 1.43 13.40 6.04
C MET A 272 -0.07 13.59 6.27
N LEU A 273 -0.69 12.77 7.12
CA LEU A 273 -2.12 12.76 7.42
C LEU A 273 -2.61 14.06 8.11
N THR A 274 -1.74 14.77 8.83
CA THR A 274 -2.05 16.06 9.46
C THR A 274 -1.73 17.28 8.59
N LEU A 275 -1.16 17.08 7.39
CA LEU A 275 -0.68 18.15 6.52
C LEU A 275 -1.24 18.03 5.09
N PRO A 276 -2.57 18.19 4.92
CA PRO A 276 -3.20 18.10 3.61
C PRO A 276 -2.59 19.10 2.63
N GLY A 277 -2.40 18.65 1.40
CA GLY A 277 -1.79 19.39 0.30
C GLY A 277 -0.26 19.41 0.31
N LEU A 278 0.41 18.93 1.36
CA LEU A 278 1.86 18.80 1.37
C LEU A 278 2.32 17.44 0.83
N ARG A 279 3.35 17.46 0.00
CA ARG A 279 4.04 16.30 -0.54
C ARG A 279 5.21 15.95 0.35
N PHE A 280 5.20 14.75 0.90
CA PHE A 280 6.35 14.16 1.60
C PHE A 280 7.14 13.25 0.67
N GLY A 281 8.42 13.09 0.95
CA GLY A 281 9.21 12.02 0.38
C GLY A 281 10.62 11.97 0.94
N VAL A 282 11.32 10.92 0.56
CA VAL A 282 12.68 10.62 1.01
C VAL A 282 13.63 10.74 -0.17
N GLY A 283 14.78 11.37 0.03
CA GLY A 283 15.77 11.52 -1.02
C GLY A 283 17.18 11.38 -0.48
N MET A 284 18.14 11.17 -1.38
CA MET A 284 19.55 11.30 -1.07
C MET A 284 20.08 12.63 -1.61
N ARG A 285 20.85 13.35 -0.80
CA ARG A 285 21.53 14.59 -1.20
C ARG A 285 22.96 14.59 -0.65
N PRO A 286 23.91 15.22 -1.36
CA PRO A 286 25.22 15.49 -0.79
C PRO A 286 25.07 16.34 0.48
N PHE A 287 25.67 15.88 1.56
CA PHE A 287 25.72 16.55 2.85
C PHE A 287 27.10 16.32 3.45
N ASN A 288 27.86 17.41 3.66
CA ASN A 288 29.28 17.35 4.08
C ASN A 288 30.19 16.48 3.20
N GLY A 289 29.89 16.38 1.90
CA GLY A 289 30.68 15.62 0.93
C GLY A 289 30.16 14.21 0.64
N ASP A 290 29.29 13.68 1.49
CA ASP A 290 28.76 12.32 1.37
C ASP A 290 27.26 12.31 1.01
N PRO A 291 26.76 11.30 0.28
CA PRO A 291 25.33 11.14 0.07
C PRO A 291 24.66 10.78 1.40
N ARG A 292 23.72 11.61 1.86
CA ARG A 292 22.92 11.36 3.05
C ARG A 292 21.43 11.43 2.75
N THR A 293 20.67 10.68 3.53
CA THR A 293 19.21 10.65 3.44
C THR A 293 18.63 11.93 4.02
N ILE A 294 17.70 12.53 3.29
CA ILE A 294 16.93 13.70 3.68
C ILE A 294 15.44 13.39 3.62
N VAL A 295 14.67 14.11 4.44
CA VAL A 295 13.22 14.20 4.27
C VAL A 295 12.92 15.51 3.55
N TYR A 296 12.11 15.45 2.50
CA TYR A 296 11.69 16.62 1.76
C TYR A 296 10.18 16.80 1.83
N VAL A 297 9.75 18.06 1.95
CA VAL A 297 8.34 18.44 1.96
C VAL A 297 8.11 19.53 0.92
N GLY A 298 7.06 19.41 0.12
CA GLY A 298 6.72 20.36 -0.94
C GLY A 298 5.26 20.76 -0.95
N ALA A 299 4.96 21.96 -1.43
CA ALA A 299 3.61 22.47 -1.60
C ALA A 299 3.29 22.75 -3.09
N PRO A 300 2.00 22.81 -3.49
CA PRO A 300 1.60 23.01 -4.89
C PRO A 300 2.03 24.35 -5.48
N ASP A 301 2.24 25.37 -4.66
CA ASP A 301 2.70 26.72 -5.05
C ASP A 301 4.23 26.80 -5.29
N GLY A 302 4.92 25.66 -5.24
CA GLY A 302 6.37 25.59 -5.40
C GLY A 302 7.15 25.79 -4.10
N SER A 303 6.49 25.94 -2.95
CA SER A 303 7.18 26.00 -1.67
C SER A 303 7.75 24.63 -1.28
N TRP A 304 8.85 24.64 -0.54
CA TRP A 304 9.58 23.44 -0.20
C TRP A 304 10.39 23.59 1.09
N ALA A 305 10.67 22.46 1.72
CA ALA A 305 11.62 22.32 2.82
C ALA A 305 12.41 21.01 2.67
N TYR A 306 13.67 21.02 3.11
CA TYR A 306 14.50 19.85 3.35
C TYR A 306 14.85 19.79 4.83
N VAL A 307 14.60 18.65 5.47
CA VAL A 307 15.16 18.31 6.79
C VAL A 307 16.45 17.53 6.56
N TRP A 308 17.54 18.01 7.16
CA TRP A 308 18.90 17.49 6.96
C TRP A 308 19.33 16.56 8.12
N PRO A 309 20.42 15.79 7.94
CA PRO A 309 20.93 14.87 8.97
C PRO A 309 21.40 15.53 10.27
N ASP A 310 21.66 16.85 10.27
CA ASP A 310 22.06 17.61 11.46
C ASP A 310 20.90 18.40 12.08
N ALA A 311 19.65 18.05 11.72
CA ALA A 311 18.43 18.75 12.09
C ALA A 311 18.30 20.18 11.53
N THR A 312 19.24 20.64 10.69
CA THR A 312 19.02 21.87 9.91
C THR A 312 17.80 21.66 9.00
N VAL A 313 16.99 22.71 8.84
CA VAL A 313 15.95 22.76 7.80
C VAL A 313 16.25 23.90 6.84
N THR A 314 16.26 23.63 5.54
CA THR A 314 16.37 24.66 4.49
C THR A 314 15.07 24.74 3.71
N MET A 315 14.62 25.95 3.36
CA MET A 315 13.32 26.14 2.75
C MET A 315 13.27 27.28 1.72
N GLY A 316 12.20 27.30 0.94
CA GLY A 316 11.87 28.42 0.06
C GLY A 316 10.43 28.36 -0.44
N GLY A 317 9.95 29.47 -0.98
CA GLY A 317 8.59 29.66 -1.48
C GLY A 317 7.65 30.37 -0.50
N PRO A 318 6.44 30.73 -0.94
CA PRO A 318 5.50 31.57 -0.17
C PRO A 318 4.74 30.84 0.95
N THR A 319 4.59 29.52 0.90
CA THR A 319 3.97 28.73 1.97
C THR A 319 5.02 28.38 3.05
N PRO A 320 4.73 28.61 4.34
CA PRO A 320 5.62 28.29 5.46
C PRO A 320 5.66 26.78 5.73
N VAL A 321 6.27 26.01 4.83
CA VAL A 321 6.29 24.53 4.86
C VAL A 321 7.01 24.01 6.11
N ALA A 322 8.14 24.61 6.48
CA ALA A 322 8.95 24.15 7.60
C ALA A 322 8.23 24.42 8.95
N GLU A 323 7.58 25.57 9.11
CA GLU A 323 6.83 25.90 10.31
C GLU A 323 5.60 25.01 10.46
N ARG A 324 4.89 24.72 9.36
CA ARG A 324 3.77 23.77 9.36
C ARG A 324 4.23 22.36 9.75
N LEU A 325 5.35 21.91 9.20
CA LEU A 325 5.95 20.61 9.52
C LEU A 325 6.33 20.52 11.01
N ASP A 326 7.00 21.56 11.52
CA ASP A 326 7.42 21.65 12.92
C ASP A 326 6.22 21.64 13.88
N ALA A 327 5.18 22.43 13.59
CA ALA A 327 3.97 22.47 14.41
C ALA A 327 3.27 21.11 14.46
N ALA A 328 3.12 20.44 13.30
CA ALA A 328 2.53 19.11 13.23
C ALA A 328 3.39 18.06 13.97
N TYR A 329 4.71 18.12 13.81
CA TYR A 329 5.64 17.24 14.53
C TYR A 329 5.48 17.38 16.04
N ARG A 330 5.53 18.60 16.57
CA ARG A 330 5.36 18.84 18.01
C ARG A 330 4.00 18.39 18.52
N GLN A 331 2.94 18.60 17.74
CA GLN A 331 1.59 18.15 18.10
C GLN A 331 1.53 16.62 18.24
N LEU A 332 2.08 15.89 17.27
CA LEU A 332 2.07 14.43 17.25
C LEU A 332 2.99 13.82 18.31
N THR A 333 4.21 14.36 18.48
CA THR A 333 5.09 13.90 19.56
C THR A 333 4.52 14.19 20.93
N GLY A 334 3.77 15.30 21.08
CA GLY A 334 3.12 15.68 22.34
C GLY A 334 1.90 14.83 22.67
N SER A 335 1.16 14.35 21.67
CA SER A 335 0.01 13.45 21.88
C SER A 335 0.43 11.98 22.05
N GLY A 336 1.55 11.58 21.46
CA GLY A 336 1.96 10.16 21.40
C GLY A 336 1.08 9.33 20.45
N ALA A 337 0.30 9.99 19.59
CA ALA A 337 -0.64 9.34 18.71
C ALA A 337 0.06 8.46 17.67
N ARG A 338 -0.46 7.25 17.50
CA ARG A 338 -0.02 6.29 16.49
C ARG A 338 -0.93 6.32 15.27
N LEU A 339 -0.46 5.73 14.17
CA LEU A 339 -1.22 5.68 12.92
C LEU A 339 -2.62 5.06 13.12
N GLU A 340 -2.73 4.03 13.96
CA GLU A 340 -3.98 3.29 14.18
C GLU A 340 -5.05 4.09 14.93
N GLU A 341 -4.69 5.22 15.52
CA GLU A 341 -5.62 6.15 16.17
C GLU A 341 -6.26 7.11 15.17
N PHE A 342 -5.71 7.23 13.96
CA PHE A 342 -6.32 8.02 12.89
C PHE A 342 -7.48 7.27 12.25
N GLN A 343 -8.56 7.99 11.98
CA GLN A 343 -9.72 7.53 11.23
C GLN A 343 -9.77 8.19 9.86
N LEU A 344 -10.23 7.44 8.85
CA LEU A 344 -10.59 7.94 7.54
C LEU A 344 -12.11 7.87 7.37
N GLU A 345 -12.74 8.96 6.96
CA GLU A 345 -14.19 9.06 6.81
C GLU A 345 -14.56 9.62 5.43
N ALA A 346 -15.56 9.03 4.78
CA ALA A 346 -16.18 9.60 3.59
C ALA A 346 -17.56 9.01 3.27
N GLY A 347 -18.05 9.33 2.07
CA GLY A 347 -19.19 8.66 1.47
C GLY A 347 -19.17 8.73 -0.05
N THR A 348 -20.17 8.13 -0.70
CA THR A 348 -20.25 8.10 -2.16
C THR A 348 -20.36 9.50 -2.73
N GLY A 349 -19.63 9.77 -3.81
CA GLY A 349 -19.60 11.09 -4.44
C GLY A 349 -18.98 12.20 -3.58
N ALA A 350 -18.20 11.86 -2.55
CA ALA A 350 -17.55 12.84 -1.70
C ALA A 350 -16.56 13.73 -2.49
N ALA A 351 -16.56 15.03 -2.19
CA ALA A 351 -15.59 15.99 -2.72
C ALA A 351 -14.27 15.98 -1.93
N SER A 352 -14.29 15.49 -0.69
CA SER A 352 -13.13 15.31 0.18
C SER A 352 -13.25 14.06 1.04
N TYR A 353 -12.11 13.56 1.50
CA TYR A 353 -11.99 12.57 2.54
C TYR A 353 -11.56 13.25 3.84
N ARG A 354 -12.21 12.92 4.96
CA ARG A 354 -11.87 13.50 6.25
C ARG A 354 -10.98 12.53 7.01
N VAL A 355 -9.82 13.00 7.43
CA VAL A 355 -8.95 12.30 8.38
C VAL A 355 -9.16 12.89 9.76
N VAL A 356 -9.37 12.05 10.76
CA VAL A 356 -9.67 12.48 12.13
C VAL A 356 -8.68 11.82 13.09
N LEU A 357 -8.17 12.60 14.04
CA LEU A 357 -7.48 12.11 15.23
C LEU A 357 -8.17 12.72 16.45
N ASP A 358 -8.87 11.87 17.21
CA ASP A 358 -9.72 12.30 18.31
C ASP A 358 -8.94 13.11 19.35
N GLY A 359 -9.50 14.25 19.75
CA GLY A 359 -8.87 15.18 20.70
C GLY A 359 -7.69 15.99 20.13
N VAL A 360 -7.24 15.73 18.90
CA VAL A 360 -6.12 16.44 18.26
C VAL A 360 -6.58 17.31 17.10
N GLY A 361 -7.34 16.76 16.15
CA GLY A 361 -7.79 17.53 15.00
C GLY A 361 -8.48 16.70 13.91
N SER A 362 -8.92 17.41 12.86
CA SER A 362 -9.42 16.78 11.64
C SER A 362 -8.95 17.54 10.41
N TRP A 363 -8.63 16.81 9.34
CA TRP A 363 -8.03 17.35 8.12
C TRP A 363 -8.78 16.84 6.89
N ASP A 364 -9.15 17.76 5.99
CA ASP A 364 -9.84 17.43 4.75
C ASP A 364 -8.87 17.25 3.59
N TYR A 365 -9.00 16.12 2.89
CA TYR A 365 -8.26 15.77 1.70
C TYR A 365 -9.16 15.87 0.48
N PRO A 366 -8.99 16.88 -0.38
CA PRO A 366 -9.76 16.98 -1.62
C PRO A 366 -9.57 15.72 -2.48
N VAL A 367 -10.68 15.17 -2.98
CA VAL A 367 -10.62 14.03 -3.89
C VAL A 367 -9.95 14.46 -5.19
N ALA A 368 -8.83 13.82 -5.52
CA ALA A 368 -8.10 14.13 -6.74
C ALA A 368 -8.96 13.82 -7.98
N ARG A 369 -8.97 14.76 -8.93
CA ARG A 369 -9.55 14.54 -10.25
C ARG A 369 -8.46 13.99 -11.17
N PHE A 370 -8.73 12.83 -11.74
CA PHE A 370 -7.96 12.22 -12.81
C PHE A 370 -8.72 12.45 -14.13
N ASP A 371 -9.00 13.71 -14.47
CA ASP A 371 -9.53 14.03 -15.80
C ASP A 371 -8.43 13.78 -16.83
N GLN A 372 -8.83 13.30 -18.01
CA GLN A 372 -7.98 12.81 -19.10
C GLN A 372 -6.86 13.80 -19.43
N ALA A 373 -5.64 13.27 -19.53
CA ALA A 373 -4.40 13.88 -20.04
C ALA A 373 -4.48 15.39 -20.42
N GLU A 374 -3.78 16.23 -19.64
CA GLU A 374 -3.21 17.46 -20.21
C GLU A 374 -2.05 17.12 -21.15
#